data_AF-X1VUL9-F1
#
_entry.id   AF-X1VUL9-F1
#
_cell.length_a   1.000
_cell.length_b   1.000
_cell.length_c   1.000
_cell.angle_alpha   90.00
_cell.angle_beta   90.00
_cell.angle_gamma   90.00
#
_symmetry.space_group_name_H-M   'P 1'
#
loop_
_entity.id
_entity.type
_entity.pdbx_description
1 polymer ?
#
loop_
_entity_poly.entity_id
_entity_poly.type
_entity_poly.pdbx_seq_one_letter_code
_entity_poly.pdbx_strand_id
1 'polypeptide(L)'
;MANVCDLSIPTVNKIIRFYLQKKVVKESEFGQSSGGRRPILYEFNEKVKYVIGVDFEIPELTLVVTDLKGRVVEKDFSHIPTRGSAQSAAEYVGEKIVSLIAKSGLTKEDVVGIGFGAPAFLKDEKMTISGKNLPSWKDVPAKRILQEIT
;
A
#
# COMPACT_ATOMS: atom_id res chain seq x y z
N MET A 1 -11.79 15.71 18.75
CA MET A 1 -10.42 15.19 18.88
C MET A 1 -9.87 15.36 20.28
N ALA A 2 -9.65 16.58 20.81
CA ALA A 2 -9.12 16.81 22.16
C ALA A 2 -9.79 15.97 23.27
N ASN A 3 -11.12 16.02 23.37
CA ASN A 3 -11.87 15.25 24.37
C ASN A 3 -11.82 13.73 24.17
N VAL A 4 -11.75 13.27 22.91
CA VAL A 4 -11.73 11.83 22.58
C VAL A 4 -10.36 11.21 22.85
N CYS A 5 -9.30 11.98 22.59
CA CYS A 5 -7.91 11.54 22.77
C CYS A 5 -7.35 11.89 24.16
N ASP A 6 -8.14 12.52 25.04
CA ASP A 6 -7.71 13.06 26.34
C ASP A 6 -6.45 13.94 26.24
N LEU A 7 -6.45 14.87 25.29
CA LEU A 7 -5.34 15.80 25.04
C LEU A 7 -5.80 17.25 25.15
N SER A 8 -4.89 18.11 25.62
CA SER A 8 -5.11 19.55 25.63
C SER A 8 -5.30 20.13 24.22
N ILE A 9 -6.09 21.19 24.08
CA ILE A 9 -6.30 21.90 22.81
C ILE A 9 -4.96 22.35 22.18
N PRO A 10 -4.00 22.96 22.92
CA PRO A 10 -2.69 23.29 22.38
C PRO A 10 -1.93 22.08 21.80
N THR A 11 -1.98 20.93 22.47
CA THR A 11 -1.33 19.69 22.01
C THR A 11 -1.95 19.21 20.70
N VAL A 12 -3.28 19.13 20.63
CA VAL A 12 -3.99 18.73 19.41
C VAL A 12 -3.67 19.68 18.25
N ASN A 13 -3.67 20.99 18.48
CA ASN A 13 -3.33 21.97 17.45
C ASN A 13 -1.89 21.80 16.93
N LYS A 14 -0.93 21.49 17.80
CA LYS A 14 0.45 21.19 17.40
C LYS A 14 0.51 19.95 16.51
N ILE A 15 -0.20 18.89 16.87
CA ILE A 15 -0.26 17.62 16.11
C ILE A 15 -0.92 17.84 14.73
N ILE A 16 -2.06 18.54 14.69
CA ILE A 16 -2.75 18.85 13.44
C ILE A 16 -1.85 19.67 12.51
N ARG A 17 -1.16 20.70 13.02
CA ARG A 17 -0.22 21.51 12.23
C ARG A 17 0.92 20.67 11.65
N PHE A 18 1.46 19.72 12.41
CA PHE A 18 2.47 18.80 11.93
C PHE A 18 1.96 17.94 10.76
N TYR A 19 0.74 17.39 10.86
CA TYR A 19 0.17 16.57 9.79
C TYR A 19 -0.34 17.36 8.58
N LEU A 20 -0.75 18.63 8.77
CA LEU A 20 -1.02 19.57 7.69
C LEU A 20 0.24 19.86 6.88
N GLN A 21 1.38 20.12 7.54
CA GLN A 21 2.66 20.31 6.86
C GLN A 21 3.09 19.08 6.06
N LYS A 22 2.80 17.89 6.58
CA LYS A 22 3.03 16.62 5.86
C LYS A 22 1.95 16.27 4.83
N LYS A 23 0.92 17.11 4.66
CA LYS A 23 -0.24 16.89 3.78
C LYS A 23 -1.03 15.61 4.06
N VAL A 24 -0.82 14.97 5.22
CA VAL A 24 -1.58 13.77 5.66
C VAL A 24 -2.98 14.17 6.12
N VAL A 25 -3.10 15.39 6.65
CA VAL A 25 -4.37 16.04 6.96
C VAL A 25 -4.53 17.23 6.03
N LYS A 26 -5.76 17.52 5.62
CA LYS A 26 -6.14 18.74 4.89
C LYS A 26 -7.35 19.40 5.55
N GLU A 27 -7.57 20.68 5.26
CA GLU A 27 -8.81 21.35 5.63
C GLU A 27 -9.96 20.82 4.77
N SER A 28 -11.12 20.58 5.39
CA SER A 28 -12.29 20.07 4.69
C SER A 28 -13.03 21.19 3.95
N GLU A 29 -13.55 20.87 2.77
CA GLU A 29 -14.34 21.80 1.95
C GLU A 29 -15.73 22.07 2.54
N PHE A 30 -16.23 21.19 3.41
CA PHE A 30 -17.54 21.29 4.02
C PHE A 30 -17.59 22.40 5.08
N GLY A 31 -18.08 23.57 4.68
CA GLY A 31 -18.67 24.49 5.63
C GLY A 31 -19.49 25.56 4.93
N GLN A 32 -20.76 25.25 4.68
CA GLN A 32 -21.76 26.31 4.60
C GLN A 32 -22.02 26.80 6.03
N SER A 33 -22.09 28.12 6.22
CA SER A 33 -22.33 28.75 7.53
C SER A 33 -23.59 29.62 7.49
N SER A 34 -24.34 29.58 8.59
CA SER A 34 -25.45 30.49 8.91
C SER A 34 -25.13 31.49 10.04
N GLY A 35 -23.86 31.61 10.50
CA GLY A 35 -23.38 32.68 11.40
C GLY A 35 -22.32 32.27 12.46
N GLY A 36 -21.38 33.17 12.80
CA GLY A 36 -20.32 32.99 13.83
C GLY A 36 -18.88 32.76 13.30
N ARG A 37 -17.87 32.64 14.20
CA ARG A 37 -16.48 32.25 13.82
C ARG A 37 -16.48 30.77 13.42
N ARG A 38 -16.28 30.50 12.13
CA ARG A 38 -16.35 29.16 11.54
C ARG A 38 -15.29 28.22 12.15
N PRO A 39 -15.68 27.03 12.66
CA PRO A 39 -14.72 26.00 13.02
C PRO A 39 -14.05 25.47 11.75
N ILE A 40 -12.72 25.35 11.76
CA ILE A 40 -11.98 24.69 10.69
C ILE A 40 -12.17 23.19 10.87
N LEU A 41 -12.72 22.53 9.86
CA LEU A 41 -12.82 21.07 9.83
C LEU A 41 -11.58 20.51 9.13
N TYR A 42 -11.10 19.37 9.63
CA TYR A 42 -9.94 18.68 9.09
C TYR A 42 -10.35 17.29 8.64
N GLU A 43 -9.79 16.83 7.53
CA GLU A 43 -10.01 15.51 6.97
C GLU A 43 -8.70 14.83 6.61
N PHE A 44 -8.70 13.50 6.64
CA PHE A 44 -7.58 12.70 6.19
C PHE A 44 -7.42 12.86 4.67
N ASN A 45 -6.20 13.18 4.23
CA ASN A 45 -5.87 13.26 2.81
C ASN A 45 -5.45 11.88 2.31
N GLU A 46 -6.42 11.08 1.87
CA GLU A 46 -6.13 9.72 1.43
C GLU A 46 -5.28 9.63 0.16
N LYS A 47 -5.21 10.70 -0.63
CA LYS A 47 -4.44 10.78 -1.89
C LYS A 47 -3.01 11.30 -1.70
N VAL A 48 -2.54 11.44 -0.45
CA VAL A 48 -1.18 11.90 -0.16
C VAL A 48 -0.12 10.88 -0.62
N LYS A 49 -0.45 9.59 -0.55
CA LYS A 49 0.37 8.44 -0.93
C LYS A 49 -0.52 7.25 -1.30
N TYR A 50 0.09 6.21 -1.84
CA TYR A 50 -0.58 5.00 -2.30
C TYR A 50 0.09 3.75 -1.73
N VAL A 51 -0.63 2.64 -1.75
CA VAL A 51 -0.15 1.31 -1.33
C VAL A 51 -0.38 0.34 -2.48
N ILE A 52 0.53 -0.62 -2.64
CA ILE A 52 0.34 -1.72 -3.57
C ILE A 52 -0.03 -2.97 -2.79
N GLY A 53 -1.12 -3.62 -3.17
CA GLY A 53 -1.47 -4.96 -2.72
C GLY A 53 -1.09 -5.98 -3.80
N VAL A 54 -0.42 -7.05 -3.39
CA VAL A 54 -0.10 -8.20 -4.24
C VAL A 54 -0.74 -9.42 -3.61
N ASP A 55 -1.61 -10.08 -4.36
CA ASP A 55 -2.18 -11.38 -4.03
C ASP A 55 -1.58 -12.41 -4.99
N PHE A 56 -0.66 -13.21 -4.45
CA PHE A 56 0.15 -14.18 -5.18
C PHE A 56 -0.43 -15.58 -4.96
N GLU A 57 -1.31 -16.02 -5.84
CA GLU A 57 -1.99 -17.32 -5.76
C GLU A 57 -1.68 -18.14 -7.01
N ILE A 58 -0.63 -18.96 -7.02
CA ILE A 58 -0.21 -19.67 -8.24
C ILE A 58 -1.34 -20.52 -8.85
N PRO A 59 -1.68 -20.34 -10.15
CA PRO A 59 -0.99 -19.52 -11.14
C PRO A 59 -1.49 -18.07 -11.25
N GLU A 60 -2.54 -17.69 -10.57
CA GLU A 60 -3.15 -16.36 -10.57
C GLU A 60 -2.28 -15.31 -9.83
N LEU A 61 -2.31 -14.09 -10.33
CA LEU A 61 -1.63 -12.95 -9.73
C LEU A 61 -2.52 -11.72 -9.86
N THR A 62 -2.93 -11.18 -8.72
CA THR A 62 -3.70 -9.95 -8.63
C THR A 62 -2.86 -8.87 -7.99
N LEU A 63 -2.75 -7.71 -8.64
CA LEU A 63 -2.13 -6.53 -8.07
C LEU A 63 -3.16 -5.39 -8.04
N VAL A 64 -3.11 -4.58 -7.00
CA VAL A 64 -3.91 -3.36 -6.88
C VAL A 64 -3.05 -2.21 -6.40
N VAL A 65 -3.30 -1.01 -6.91
CA VAL A 65 -2.86 0.25 -6.30
C VAL A 65 -4.06 0.83 -5.58
N THR A 66 -3.89 1.20 -4.31
CA THR A 66 -4.95 1.84 -3.52
C THR A 66 -4.50 3.17 -2.96
N ASP A 67 -5.44 4.08 -2.76
CA ASP A 67 -5.22 5.22 -1.88
C ASP A 67 -5.16 4.76 -0.40
N LEU A 68 -4.85 5.67 0.53
CA LEU A 68 -4.72 5.32 1.95
C LEU A 68 -6.05 5.02 2.65
N LYS A 69 -7.19 5.11 1.96
CA LYS A 69 -8.50 4.61 2.42
C LYS A 69 -8.81 3.22 1.84
N GLY A 70 -7.90 2.63 1.09
CA GLY A 70 -8.07 1.31 0.48
C GLY A 70 -8.92 1.32 -0.79
N ARG A 71 -9.20 2.49 -1.38
CA ARG A 71 -9.95 2.55 -2.64
C ARG A 71 -9.01 2.23 -3.79
N VAL A 72 -9.41 1.28 -4.64
CA VAL A 72 -8.63 0.85 -5.80
C VAL A 72 -8.55 1.99 -6.82
N VAL A 73 -7.32 2.36 -7.17
CA VAL A 73 -6.97 3.33 -8.22
C VAL A 73 -6.75 2.60 -9.54
N GLU A 74 -6.00 1.49 -9.48
CA GLU A 74 -5.70 0.64 -10.63
C GLU A 74 -5.52 -0.80 -10.18
N LYS A 75 -5.72 -1.75 -11.09
CA LYS A 75 -5.55 -3.18 -10.85
C LYS A 75 -5.02 -3.91 -12.07
N ASP A 76 -4.27 -4.97 -11.84
CA ASP A 76 -3.79 -5.86 -12.89
C ASP A 76 -4.04 -7.31 -12.47
N PHE A 77 -4.63 -8.08 -13.38
CA PHE A 77 -4.85 -9.51 -13.23
C PHE A 77 -4.01 -10.22 -14.28
N SER A 78 -3.20 -11.17 -13.85
CA SER A 78 -2.31 -11.91 -14.73
C SER A 78 -2.07 -13.32 -14.19
N HIS A 79 -1.29 -14.10 -14.93
CA HIS A 79 -0.90 -15.43 -14.50
C HIS A 79 0.62 -15.49 -14.39
N ILE A 80 1.11 -16.01 -13.26
CA ILE A 80 2.52 -16.33 -13.06
C ILE A 80 2.89 -17.46 -14.01
N PRO A 81 3.98 -17.31 -14.79
CA PRO A 81 4.50 -18.39 -15.61
C PRO A 81 4.74 -19.66 -14.76
N THR A 82 4.01 -20.74 -15.07
CA THR A 82 3.99 -21.98 -14.25
C THR A 82 5.29 -22.78 -14.31
N ARG A 83 6.20 -22.44 -15.24
CA ARG A 83 7.54 -23.01 -15.36
C ARG A 83 8.56 -21.95 -14.95
N GLY A 84 9.09 -22.04 -13.73
CA GLY A 84 10.06 -21.06 -13.24
C GLY A 84 10.62 -21.38 -11.86
N SER A 85 11.73 -20.73 -11.56
CA SER A 85 12.28 -20.65 -10.20
C SER A 85 11.53 -19.58 -9.40
N ALA A 86 11.67 -19.63 -8.07
CA ALA A 86 11.15 -18.58 -7.20
C ALA A 86 11.70 -17.19 -7.58
N GLN A 87 12.96 -17.14 -8.03
CA GLN A 87 13.61 -15.93 -8.52
C GLN A 87 12.87 -15.36 -9.74
N SER A 88 12.65 -16.17 -10.78
CA SER A 88 11.93 -15.72 -11.98
C SER A 88 10.49 -15.30 -11.70
N ALA A 89 9.83 -15.92 -10.72
CA ALA A 89 8.48 -15.53 -10.32
C ALA A 89 8.48 -14.19 -9.57
N ALA A 90 9.44 -13.97 -8.67
CA ALA A 90 9.60 -12.68 -7.99
C ALA A 90 9.97 -11.55 -8.96
N GLU A 91 10.83 -11.83 -9.95
CA GLU A 91 11.16 -10.90 -11.02
C GLU A 91 9.94 -10.52 -11.84
N TYR A 92 9.14 -11.51 -12.27
CA TYR A 92 7.88 -11.28 -12.96
C TYR A 92 6.93 -10.40 -12.15
N VAL A 93 6.77 -10.67 -10.86
CA VAL A 93 5.94 -9.84 -9.97
C VAL A 93 6.49 -8.41 -9.88
N GLY A 94 7.80 -8.24 -9.71
CA GLY A 94 8.44 -6.94 -9.66
C GLY A 94 8.19 -6.10 -10.92
N GLU A 95 8.33 -6.70 -12.10
CA GLU A 95 8.01 -6.04 -13.38
C GLU A 95 6.54 -5.62 -13.45
N LYS A 96 5.62 -6.48 -13.00
CA LYS A 96 4.18 -6.20 -12.96
C LYS A 96 3.85 -5.06 -11.99
N ILE A 97 4.52 -5.00 -10.85
CA ILE A 97 4.41 -3.89 -9.88
C ILE A 97 4.86 -2.57 -10.53
N VAL A 98 6.05 -2.54 -11.13
CA VAL A 98 6.59 -1.33 -11.79
C VAL A 98 5.66 -0.88 -12.93
N SER A 99 5.16 -1.82 -13.73
CA SER A 99 4.19 -1.54 -14.79
C SER A 99 2.89 -0.95 -14.24
N LEU A 100 2.37 -1.50 -13.13
CA LEU A 100 1.15 -1.03 -12.50
C LEU A 100 1.29 0.39 -11.94
N ILE A 101 2.43 0.71 -11.31
CA ILE A 101 2.75 2.07 -10.84
C ILE A 101 2.68 3.05 -12.01
N ALA A 102 3.36 2.73 -13.12
CA ALA A 102 3.38 3.58 -14.30
C ALA A 102 2.00 3.74 -14.95
N LYS A 103 1.22 2.66 -15.08
CA LYS A 103 -0.16 2.70 -15.60
C LYS A 103 -1.08 3.59 -14.77
N SER A 104 -0.84 3.65 -13.45
CA SER A 104 -1.58 4.50 -12.52
C SER A 104 -1.21 5.99 -12.60
N GLY A 105 -0.22 6.36 -13.43
CA GLY A 105 0.32 7.72 -13.51
C GLY A 105 1.10 8.15 -12.27
N LEU A 106 1.60 7.18 -11.48
CA LEU A 106 2.34 7.40 -10.24
C LEU A 106 3.82 7.14 -10.43
N THR A 107 4.63 7.58 -9.47
CA THR A 107 6.04 7.17 -9.34
C THR A 107 6.26 6.28 -8.13
N LYS A 108 7.45 5.68 -8.01
CA LYS A 108 7.82 4.86 -6.84
C LYS A 108 7.72 5.66 -5.54
N GLU A 109 8.06 6.95 -5.58
CA GLU A 109 8.01 7.84 -4.43
C GLU A 109 6.59 8.05 -3.90
N ASP A 110 5.57 7.91 -4.75
CA ASP A 110 4.15 8.03 -4.36
C ASP A 110 3.64 6.83 -3.58
N VAL A 111 4.34 5.69 -3.65
CA VAL A 111 3.98 4.44 -2.97
C VAL A 111 4.71 4.35 -1.64
N VAL A 112 3.97 4.19 -0.54
CA VAL A 112 4.59 4.05 0.80
C VAL A 112 5.02 2.63 1.14
N GLY A 113 4.50 1.64 0.40
CA GLY A 113 4.85 0.25 0.63
C GLY A 113 4.03 -0.72 -0.21
N ILE A 114 4.45 -1.98 -0.15
CA ILE A 114 3.85 -3.10 -0.85
C ILE A 114 3.43 -4.14 0.20
N GLY A 115 2.15 -4.49 0.23
CA GLY A 115 1.64 -5.65 0.95
C GLY A 115 1.66 -6.87 0.02
N PHE A 116 2.31 -7.96 0.45
CA PHE A 116 2.45 -9.18 -0.35
C PHE A 116 1.81 -10.36 0.39
N GLY A 117 0.70 -10.87 -0.15
CA GLY A 117 0.02 -12.08 0.32
C GLY A 117 0.37 -13.28 -0.57
N ALA A 118 0.64 -14.42 0.05
CA ALA A 118 0.88 -15.69 -0.65
C ALA A 118 0.54 -16.88 0.26
N PRO A 119 0.15 -18.05 -0.30
CA PRO A 119 -0.01 -19.29 0.45
C PRO A 119 1.36 -19.92 0.78
N ALA A 120 2.10 -19.27 1.67
CA ALA A 120 3.48 -19.61 2.04
C ALA A 120 3.67 -19.71 3.55
N PHE A 121 4.63 -20.53 3.98
CA PHE A 121 5.17 -20.48 5.34
C PHE A 121 6.26 -19.42 5.41
N LEU A 122 6.16 -18.53 6.40
CA LEU A 122 7.15 -17.48 6.64
C LEU A 122 8.03 -17.86 7.83
N LYS A 123 9.35 -17.87 7.63
CA LYS A 123 10.35 -18.02 8.69
C LYS A 123 11.55 -17.12 8.39
N ASP A 124 11.96 -16.30 9.35
CA ASP A 124 13.12 -15.40 9.24
C ASP A 124 13.11 -14.56 7.94
N GLU A 125 11.96 -13.95 7.61
CA GLU A 125 11.72 -13.16 6.38
C GLU A 125 11.84 -13.95 5.06
N LYS A 126 11.96 -15.28 5.13
CA LYS A 126 12.01 -16.18 3.97
C LYS A 126 10.69 -16.94 3.82
N MET A 127 10.21 -17.00 2.60
CA MET A 127 8.97 -17.68 2.23
C MET A 127 9.26 -19.08 1.71
N THR A 128 8.52 -20.07 2.20
CA THR A 128 8.50 -21.43 1.68
C THR A 128 7.12 -21.74 1.14
N ILE A 129 7.03 -22.07 -0.15
CA ILE A 129 5.80 -22.51 -0.82
C ILE A 129 5.93 -24.01 -1.08
N SER A 130 4.92 -24.77 -0.68
CA SER A 130 4.86 -26.22 -0.90
C SER A 130 3.41 -26.71 -0.86
N GLY A 131 3.06 -27.67 -1.70
CA GLY A 131 1.72 -28.25 -1.78
C GLY A 131 1.56 -29.16 -2.99
N LYS A 132 0.46 -29.92 -3.06
CA LYS A 132 0.23 -30.93 -4.11
C LYS A 132 0.26 -30.34 -5.53
N ASN A 133 -0.21 -29.10 -5.70
CA ASN A 133 -0.29 -28.40 -6.98
C ASN A 133 0.55 -27.11 -6.99
N LEU A 134 1.46 -26.94 -6.03
CA LEU A 134 2.30 -25.76 -5.90
C LEU A 134 3.77 -26.12 -6.15
N PRO A 135 4.59 -25.17 -6.63
CA PRO A 135 6.03 -25.38 -6.67
C PRO A 135 6.58 -25.62 -5.26
N SER A 136 7.68 -26.37 -5.17
CA SER A 136 8.37 -26.66 -3.91
C SER A 136 9.51 -25.67 -3.65
N TRP A 137 9.21 -24.37 -3.67
CA TRP A 137 10.21 -23.33 -3.41
C TRP A 137 10.46 -23.17 -1.91
N LYS A 138 11.71 -23.27 -1.48
CA LYS A 138 12.11 -23.23 -0.07
C LYS A 138 12.96 -22.02 0.23
N ASP A 139 12.75 -21.43 1.40
CA ASP A 139 13.59 -20.37 1.97
C ASP A 139 13.85 -19.18 1.03
N VAL A 140 12.83 -18.79 0.26
CA VAL A 140 12.91 -17.72 -0.74
C VAL A 140 12.94 -16.35 -0.05
N PRO A 141 13.97 -15.52 -0.26
CA PRO A 141 14.04 -14.18 0.30
C PRO A 141 13.23 -13.17 -0.54
N ALA A 142 11.92 -13.43 -0.74
CA ALA A 142 11.07 -12.71 -1.68
C ALA A 142 11.05 -11.19 -1.45
N LYS A 143 11.01 -10.74 -0.19
CA LYS A 143 11.08 -9.32 0.17
C LYS A 143 12.35 -8.66 -0.36
N ARG A 144 13.51 -9.29 -0.18
CA ARG A 144 14.80 -8.76 -0.65
C ARG A 144 14.82 -8.67 -2.18
N ILE A 145 14.41 -9.74 -2.85
CA ILE A 145 14.37 -9.77 -4.33
C ILE A 145 13.46 -8.65 -4.86
N LEU A 146 12.26 -8.50 -4.28
CA LEU A 146 11.33 -7.45 -4.70
C LEU A 146 11.85 -6.04 -4.39
N GLN A 147 12.54 -5.83 -3.26
CA GLN A 147 13.15 -4.54 -2.91
C GLN A 147 14.29 -4.14 -3.85
N GLU A 148 14.97 -5.09 -4.48
CA GLU A 148 16.03 -4.82 -5.46
C GLU A 148 15.46 -4.40 -6.83
N ILE A 149 14.22 -4.74 -7.13
CA ILE A 149 13.56 -4.49 -8.43
C ILE A 149 12.62 -3.27 -8.37
N THR A 150 11.81 -3.21 -7.31
CA THR A 150 10.69 -2.25 -7.16
C THR A 150 11.10 -0.90 -6.61
#